data_AF-A0A7Y2B4D9-F1
#
_entry.id   AF-A0A7Y2B4D9-F1
#
_cell.length_a   1.000
_cell.length_b   1.000
_cell.length_c   1.000
_cell.angle_alpha   90.00
_cell.angle_beta   90.00
_cell.angle_gamma   90.00
#
_symmetry.space_group_name_H-M   'P 1'
#
loop_
_entity.id
_entity.type
_entity.pdbx_description
1 polymer ?
#
loop_
_entity_poly.entity_id
_entity_poly.type
_entity_poly.pdbx_seq_one_letter_code
_entity_poly.pdbx_strand_id
1 'polypeptide(L)'
;MTVPGKQIVRRFVLATSVPPLLYLYRLYYSFVTALALGLFRAFPEIKAVYLRRGGGTGRIFPLVSDLDFAVFVDELAEERRRELVRRYEALGRWTTVLDHFLELYDVRTFANLYSSSRRQYRFMEGRATWKLLYGEPFMQTLPALSLAQMQPGLYRELKIWWTVFVWRQVQKGRYYDEPATRNSLCYKATAEILKMELGLFHGRLIFAKDEALAQAVPFLAGEEAAHVAKIRRIGRRHYRGGGEALANETVRFLMERLDLVAARFSEHPLACEVPRVRVAIEPEAGVNEPEGGVNEPDVRVSERGGALRERADRIVDHVRSTWGDAYRGAALVTGFYFDLGERALVLAVDPARPPSIEQLRALYERHVAGGARTNAQPAEGAAETDGADAESREQTALRVYVLLRRAALQVDVDYYAHGWQSMLMPESNPDVFTQLADTASWIDGAPDPSSEPAARSDADGLPYPWTLLAESFVNEEREECRKQLRVASQAGAGETGDRASRAAAWNLLRFEVMRAAIEAGTARVPLTRTALLRAASDYGFGPVVTILMPCRDAEPVLFRRAIASVLSQTDAAWRLIVIDDESEDAGTRAVLGSLRDERDPRIRVVPSEARMVTGALNTGMRLA
;
A
#
# COMPACT_ATOMS: atom_id res chain seq x y z
N MET A 1 -1.50 -8.04 -21.11
CA MET A 1 -2.36 -7.74 -22.28
C MET A 1 -3.77 -7.44 -21.81
N THR A 2 -4.32 -6.26 -22.13
CA THR A 2 -5.72 -5.90 -21.88
C THR A 2 -6.58 -6.33 -23.07
N VAL A 3 -7.67 -7.05 -22.82
CA VAL A 3 -8.65 -7.45 -23.85
C VAL A 3 -9.22 -6.19 -24.54
N PRO A 4 -9.16 -6.06 -25.88
CA PRO A 4 -9.58 -4.86 -26.62
C PRO A 4 -10.99 -4.34 -26.23
N GLY A 5 -11.94 -5.25 -25.96
CA GLY A 5 -13.30 -4.89 -25.55
C GLY A 5 -13.38 -4.09 -24.24
N LYS A 6 -12.46 -4.30 -23.29
CA LYS A 6 -12.46 -3.58 -22.00
C LYS A 6 -12.17 -2.09 -22.16
N GLN A 7 -11.31 -1.73 -23.11
CA GLN A 7 -11.01 -0.32 -23.37
C GLN A 7 -12.18 0.40 -24.03
N ILE A 8 -12.95 -0.29 -24.87
CA ILE A 8 -14.16 0.25 -25.50
C ILE A 8 -15.23 0.53 -24.44
N VAL A 9 -15.53 -0.44 -23.59
CA VAL A 9 -16.49 -0.26 -22.48
C VAL A 9 -16.04 0.88 -21.57
N ARG A 10 -14.77 0.94 -21.18
CA ARG A 10 -14.23 2.03 -20.36
C ARG A 10 -14.35 3.40 -21.04
N ARG A 11 -14.02 3.52 -22.34
CA ARG A 11 -14.17 4.76 -23.12
C ARG A 11 -15.64 5.18 -23.25
N PHE A 12 -16.54 4.23 -23.42
CA PHE A 12 -17.98 4.48 -23.44
C PHE A 12 -18.47 5.00 -22.09
N VAL A 13 -18.10 4.33 -20.99
CA VAL A 13 -18.40 4.76 -19.61
C VAL A 13 -17.85 6.16 -19.36
N LEU A 14 -16.63 6.46 -19.81
CA LEU A 14 -16.02 7.79 -19.77
C LEU A 14 -16.82 8.85 -20.53
N ALA A 15 -17.16 8.56 -21.78
CA ALA A 15 -17.84 9.51 -22.66
C ALA A 15 -19.24 9.84 -22.16
N THR A 16 -19.96 8.84 -21.64
CA THR A 16 -21.35 8.97 -21.17
C THR A 16 -21.48 9.54 -19.77
N SER A 17 -20.37 9.75 -19.08
CA SER A 17 -20.34 10.12 -17.68
C SER A 17 -20.63 11.58 -17.33
N VAL A 18 -21.03 12.38 -18.33
CA VAL A 18 -21.31 13.81 -18.18
C VAL A 18 -22.62 14.18 -18.84
N PRO A 19 -23.30 15.24 -18.38
CA PRO A 19 -24.45 15.80 -19.08
C PRO A 19 -24.10 16.13 -20.54
N PRO A 20 -25.01 15.85 -21.50
CA PRO A 20 -26.35 15.28 -21.31
C PRO A 20 -26.40 13.74 -21.24
N LEU A 21 -25.29 13.04 -21.49
CA LEU A 21 -25.24 11.57 -21.63
C LEU A 21 -25.32 10.78 -20.31
N LEU A 22 -25.40 11.46 -19.17
CA LEU A 22 -25.40 10.85 -17.84
C LEU A 22 -26.51 9.80 -17.65
N TYR A 23 -27.62 9.90 -18.39
CA TYR A 23 -28.68 8.88 -18.38
C TYR A 23 -28.20 7.52 -18.90
N LEU A 24 -27.36 7.48 -19.95
CA LEU A 24 -26.78 6.25 -20.49
C LEU A 24 -25.85 5.59 -19.48
N TYR A 25 -25.05 6.40 -18.79
CA TYR A 25 -24.18 5.94 -17.72
C TYR A 25 -24.98 5.30 -16.57
N ARG A 26 -26.06 5.96 -16.12
CA ARG A 26 -26.96 5.40 -15.09
C ARG A 26 -27.65 4.12 -15.54
N LEU A 27 -28.11 4.07 -16.79
CA LEU A 27 -28.74 2.88 -17.36
C LEU A 27 -27.78 1.70 -17.40
N TYR A 28 -26.52 1.93 -17.78
CA TYR A 28 -25.48 0.92 -17.75
C TYR A 28 -25.22 0.37 -16.34
N TYR A 29 -25.10 1.24 -15.34
CA TYR A 29 -24.91 0.82 -13.94
C TYR A 29 -26.12 0.05 -13.39
N SER A 30 -27.34 0.49 -13.69
CA SER A 30 -28.56 -0.22 -13.33
C SER A 30 -28.61 -1.61 -13.98
N PHE A 31 -28.21 -1.71 -15.25
CA PHE A 31 -28.13 -2.98 -15.96
C PHE A 31 -27.11 -3.94 -15.31
N VAL A 32 -25.89 -3.48 -15.02
CA VAL A 32 -24.87 -4.30 -14.34
C VAL A 32 -25.33 -4.72 -12.93
N THR A 33 -25.99 -3.81 -12.20
CA THR A 33 -26.58 -4.12 -10.89
C THR A 33 -27.65 -5.21 -10.99
N ALA A 34 -28.51 -5.15 -12.01
CA ALA A 34 -29.52 -6.17 -12.25
C ALA A 34 -28.91 -7.54 -12.60
N LEU A 35 -27.84 -7.57 -13.41
CA LEU A 35 -27.10 -8.80 -13.71
C LEU A 35 -26.48 -9.42 -12.45
N ALA A 36 -25.83 -8.60 -11.60
CA ALA A 36 -25.25 -9.05 -10.35
C ALA A 36 -26.34 -9.60 -9.40
N LEU A 37 -27.48 -8.91 -9.27
CA LEU A 37 -28.61 -9.40 -8.49
C LEU A 37 -29.20 -10.71 -9.04
N GLY A 38 -29.29 -10.86 -10.36
CA GLY A 38 -29.71 -12.11 -11.00
C GLY A 38 -28.76 -13.26 -10.65
N LEU A 39 -27.44 -13.00 -10.64
CA LEU A 39 -26.44 -13.95 -10.19
C LEU A 39 -26.65 -14.32 -8.71
N PHE A 40 -26.78 -13.33 -7.81
CA PHE A 40 -26.95 -13.60 -6.39
C PHE A 40 -28.24 -14.36 -6.07
N ARG A 41 -29.35 -14.05 -6.76
CA ARG A 41 -30.63 -14.76 -6.57
C ARG A 41 -30.58 -16.23 -6.98
N ALA A 42 -29.58 -16.66 -7.74
CA ALA A 42 -29.38 -18.07 -8.07
C ALA A 42 -28.79 -18.90 -6.90
N PHE A 43 -28.44 -18.25 -5.78
CA PHE A 43 -27.91 -18.89 -4.58
C PHE A 43 -28.88 -18.67 -3.40
N PRO A 44 -29.72 -19.66 -3.04
CA PRO A 44 -30.69 -19.54 -1.93
C PRO A 44 -30.04 -19.36 -0.54
N GLU A 45 -28.75 -19.65 -0.42
CA GLU A 45 -27.92 -19.38 0.76
C GLU A 45 -27.75 -17.87 0.99
N ILE A 46 -27.88 -17.04 -0.04
CA ILE A 46 -27.78 -15.58 0.07
C ILE A 46 -29.07 -15.03 0.71
N LYS A 47 -28.92 -14.44 1.90
CA LYS A 47 -30.02 -13.88 2.71
C LYS A 47 -30.20 -12.38 2.54
N ALA A 48 -29.14 -11.65 2.15
CA ALA A 48 -29.27 -10.24 1.78
C ALA A 48 -28.17 -9.78 0.83
N VAL A 49 -28.47 -8.76 0.03
CA VAL A 49 -27.51 -8.08 -0.85
C VAL A 49 -27.67 -6.57 -0.67
N TYR A 50 -26.56 -5.93 -0.31
CA TYR A 50 -26.46 -4.49 -0.17
C TYR A 50 -25.56 -3.92 -1.26
N LEU A 51 -25.96 -2.78 -1.81
CA LEU A 51 -25.11 -1.93 -2.63
C LEU A 51 -24.44 -0.88 -1.76
N ARG A 52 -23.12 -0.81 -1.83
CA ARG A 52 -22.30 0.04 -0.96
C ARG A 52 -21.83 1.31 -1.68
N ARG A 53 -21.19 2.19 -0.91
CA ARG A 53 -20.45 3.38 -1.38
C ARG A 53 -21.24 4.25 -2.36
N GLY A 54 -20.65 4.61 -3.50
CA GLY A 54 -21.26 5.50 -4.50
C GLY A 54 -22.55 4.92 -5.11
N GLY A 55 -22.67 3.59 -5.17
CA GLY A 55 -23.89 2.91 -5.62
C GLY A 55 -25.03 3.04 -4.61
N GLY A 56 -24.74 2.82 -3.32
CA GLY A 56 -25.74 2.91 -2.24
C GLY A 56 -26.33 4.31 -2.06
N THR A 57 -25.48 5.33 -2.18
CA THR A 57 -25.87 6.75 -2.04
C THR A 57 -26.47 7.38 -3.31
N GLY A 58 -26.54 6.64 -4.42
CA GLY A 58 -26.98 7.15 -5.73
C GLY A 58 -26.03 8.16 -6.38
N ARG A 59 -24.91 8.47 -5.73
CA ARG A 59 -23.83 9.31 -6.26
C ARG A 59 -22.78 8.43 -6.93
N ILE A 60 -23.19 7.84 -8.06
CA ILE A 60 -22.30 7.03 -8.87
C ILE A 60 -21.38 7.99 -9.64
N PHE A 61 -20.11 8.03 -9.24
CA PHE A 61 -19.15 8.90 -9.89
C PHE A 61 -18.35 8.16 -10.96
N PRO A 62 -18.12 8.81 -12.11
CA PRO A 62 -17.53 8.18 -13.29
C PRO A 62 -16.15 7.62 -13.03
N LEU A 63 -15.86 6.43 -13.58
CA LEU A 63 -14.55 5.76 -13.58
C LEU A 63 -13.90 5.42 -12.23
N VAL A 64 -14.50 5.83 -11.12
CA VAL A 64 -13.88 5.68 -9.80
C VAL A 64 -14.85 5.08 -8.79
N SER A 65 -16.11 4.87 -9.17
CA SER A 65 -17.07 4.13 -8.34
C SER A 65 -17.25 2.75 -8.94
N ASP A 66 -16.58 1.79 -8.33
CA ASP A 66 -16.87 0.38 -8.53
C ASP A 66 -18.23 0.08 -7.88
N LEU A 67 -19.01 -0.79 -8.52
CA LEU A 67 -20.21 -1.37 -7.93
C LEU A 67 -19.74 -2.37 -6.87
N ASP A 68 -19.86 -1.94 -5.62
CA ASP A 68 -19.46 -2.69 -4.45
C ASP A 68 -20.68 -3.36 -3.81
N PHE A 69 -20.62 -4.68 -3.65
CA PHE A 69 -21.66 -5.43 -2.96
C PHE A 69 -21.18 -5.94 -1.60
N ALA A 70 -22.06 -5.89 -0.61
CA ALA A 70 -21.97 -6.70 0.61
C ALA A 70 -23.06 -7.76 0.53
N VAL A 71 -22.67 -9.03 0.57
CA VAL A 71 -23.59 -10.16 0.43
C VAL A 71 -23.60 -10.94 1.73
N PHE A 72 -24.78 -11.12 2.30
CA PHE A 72 -25.00 -11.88 3.52
C PHE A 72 -25.44 -13.29 3.15
N VAL A 73 -24.75 -14.28 3.70
CA VAL A 73 -24.93 -15.70 3.38
C VAL A 73 -25.14 -16.50 4.66
N ASP A 74 -25.91 -17.57 4.56
CA ASP A 74 -26.07 -18.58 5.60
C ASP A 74 -25.50 -19.90 5.06
N GLU A 75 -24.62 -20.55 5.83
CA GLU A 75 -23.99 -21.85 5.52
C GLU A 75 -23.71 -22.11 4.02
N LEU A 76 -22.76 -21.35 3.45
CA LEU A 76 -22.37 -21.52 2.05
C LEU A 76 -21.22 -22.53 1.93
N ALA A 77 -21.50 -23.73 1.41
CA ALA A 77 -20.47 -24.74 1.15
C ALA A 77 -19.34 -24.21 0.26
N GLU A 78 -18.11 -24.68 0.49
CA GLU A 78 -16.90 -24.21 -0.18
C GLU A 78 -16.97 -24.31 -1.72
N GLU A 79 -17.54 -25.40 -2.26
CA GLU A 79 -17.71 -25.56 -3.71
C GLU A 79 -18.64 -24.50 -4.30
N ARG A 80 -19.76 -24.24 -3.60
CA ARG A 80 -20.77 -23.23 -3.98
C ARG A 80 -20.19 -21.83 -3.87
N ARG A 81 -19.38 -21.57 -2.84
CA ARG A 81 -18.63 -20.32 -2.67
C ARG A 81 -17.70 -20.06 -3.85
N ARG A 82 -16.88 -21.04 -4.22
CA ARG A 82 -15.98 -20.94 -5.39
C ARG A 82 -16.74 -20.75 -6.69
N GLU A 83 -17.90 -21.39 -6.83
CA GLU A 83 -18.78 -21.16 -7.98
C GLU A 83 -19.29 -19.71 -8.04
N LEU A 84 -19.80 -19.18 -6.93
CA LEU A 84 -20.27 -17.79 -6.83
C LEU A 84 -19.17 -16.80 -7.20
N VAL A 85 -17.99 -16.93 -6.58
CA VAL A 85 -16.84 -16.04 -6.84
C VAL A 85 -16.42 -16.13 -8.30
N ARG A 86 -16.30 -17.33 -8.89
CA ARG A 86 -15.94 -17.48 -10.31
C ARG A 86 -16.93 -16.82 -11.25
N ARG A 87 -18.24 -16.96 -11.00
CA ARG A 87 -19.29 -16.32 -11.80
C ARG A 87 -19.29 -14.80 -11.63
N TYR A 88 -19.08 -14.31 -10.42
CA TYR A 88 -18.96 -12.88 -10.13
C TYR A 88 -17.73 -12.26 -10.81
N GLU A 89 -16.57 -12.92 -10.74
CA GLU A 89 -15.35 -12.51 -11.45
C GLU A 89 -15.53 -12.51 -12.97
N ALA A 90 -16.24 -13.50 -13.53
CA ALA A 90 -16.58 -13.51 -14.95
C ALA A 90 -17.43 -12.28 -15.33
N LEU A 91 -18.42 -11.93 -14.51
CA LEU A 91 -19.23 -10.73 -14.71
C LEU A 91 -18.38 -9.45 -14.58
N GLY A 92 -17.48 -9.37 -13.60
CA GLY A 92 -16.58 -8.23 -13.42
C GLY A 92 -15.59 -8.06 -14.58
N ARG A 93 -15.12 -9.17 -15.18
CA ARG A 93 -14.30 -9.12 -16.39
C ARG A 93 -15.04 -8.57 -17.60
N TRP A 94 -16.35 -8.78 -17.71
CA TRP A 94 -17.15 -8.28 -18.83
C TRP A 94 -17.58 -6.81 -18.65
N THR A 95 -17.92 -6.42 -17.43
CA THR A 95 -18.53 -5.11 -17.14
C THR A 95 -17.52 -4.01 -16.81
N THR A 96 -16.32 -4.33 -16.31
CA THR A 96 -15.26 -3.35 -15.94
C THR A 96 -15.63 -2.34 -14.85
N VAL A 97 -16.85 -2.37 -14.31
CA VAL A 97 -17.36 -1.46 -13.27
C VAL A 97 -17.71 -2.17 -11.96
N LEU A 98 -17.62 -3.50 -11.90
CA LEU A 98 -17.74 -4.26 -10.66
C LEU A 98 -16.40 -4.30 -9.95
N ASP A 99 -16.42 -4.18 -8.62
CA ASP A 99 -15.24 -4.52 -7.82
C ASP A 99 -14.87 -5.99 -8.10
N HIS A 100 -13.57 -6.26 -8.21
CA HIS A 100 -13.06 -7.62 -8.37
C HIS A 100 -13.16 -8.43 -7.07
N PHE A 101 -13.34 -7.75 -5.95
CA PHE A 101 -13.52 -8.36 -4.64
C PHE A 101 -15.01 -8.43 -4.28
N LEU A 102 -15.48 -9.63 -3.90
CA LEU A 102 -16.84 -9.86 -3.42
C LEU A 102 -16.80 -10.12 -1.92
N GLU A 103 -17.34 -9.18 -1.14
CA GLU A 103 -17.36 -9.31 0.32
C GLU A 103 -18.57 -10.13 0.78
N LEU A 104 -18.31 -11.29 1.39
CA LEU A 104 -19.31 -12.19 1.93
C LEU A 104 -19.32 -12.11 3.46
N TYR A 105 -20.51 -12.00 4.04
CA TYR A 105 -20.74 -11.97 5.49
C TYR A 105 -21.58 -13.17 5.88
N ASP A 106 -21.09 -13.98 6.81
CA ASP A 106 -21.90 -15.02 7.43
C ASP A 106 -22.90 -14.36 8.41
N VAL A 107 -24.18 -14.63 8.20
CA VAL A 107 -25.28 -14.09 9.03
C VAL A 107 -25.12 -14.44 10.51
N ARG A 108 -24.56 -15.61 10.84
CA ARG A 108 -24.43 -16.11 12.22
C ARG A 108 -23.33 -15.40 12.99
N THR A 109 -22.22 -15.11 12.32
CA THR A 109 -21.05 -14.46 12.94
C THR A 109 -21.01 -12.96 12.68
N PHE A 110 -21.90 -12.42 11.85
CA PHE A 110 -21.95 -11.00 11.52
C PHE A 110 -22.05 -10.09 12.74
N ALA A 111 -22.87 -10.46 13.73
CA ALA A 111 -22.98 -9.70 14.99
C ALA A 111 -21.64 -9.66 15.75
N ASN A 112 -20.85 -10.74 15.70
CA ASN A 112 -19.53 -10.79 16.33
C ASN A 112 -18.54 -9.84 15.61
N LEU A 113 -18.63 -9.71 14.29
CA LEU A 113 -17.82 -8.75 13.53
C LEU A 113 -18.09 -7.30 13.97
N TYR A 114 -19.30 -7.00 14.43
CA TYR A 114 -19.67 -5.69 14.95
C TYR A 114 -19.09 -5.39 16.33
N SER A 115 -18.73 -6.41 17.11
CA SER A 115 -18.07 -6.23 18.41
C SER A 115 -16.64 -5.70 18.28
N SER A 116 -16.00 -5.88 17.11
CA SER A 116 -14.68 -5.34 16.83
C SER A 116 -14.72 -3.83 16.59
N SER A 117 -14.04 -3.07 17.46
CA SER A 117 -13.84 -1.62 17.36
C SER A 117 -13.32 -1.17 15.97
N ARG A 118 -12.55 -2.03 15.28
CA ARG A 118 -12.05 -1.81 13.91
C ARG A 118 -13.14 -1.63 12.86
N ARG A 119 -14.29 -2.31 13.02
CA ARG A 119 -15.36 -2.41 12.02
C ARG A 119 -16.57 -1.54 12.35
N GLN A 120 -16.72 -1.16 13.62
CA GLN A 120 -17.84 -0.39 14.13
C GLN A 120 -18.14 0.87 13.32
N TYR A 121 -17.14 1.72 13.07
CA TYR A 121 -17.34 2.93 12.26
C TYR A 121 -17.83 2.61 10.83
N ARG A 122 -17.20 1.64 10.13
CA ARG A 122 -17.60 1.27 8.76
C ARG A 122 -18.99 0.67 8.69
N PHE A 123 -19.39 -0.11 9.70
CA PHE A 123 -20.74 -0.66 9.76
C PHE A 123 -21.77 0.41 10.13
N MET A 124 -21.43 1.39 10.96
CA MET A 124 -22.31 2.53 11.22
C MET A 124 -22.47 3.43 10.00
N GLU A 125 -21.38 3.69 9.26
CA GLU A 125 -21.45 4.32 7.95
C GLU A 125 -22.31 3.50 6.98
N GLY A 126 -22.13 2.17 6.99
CA GLY A 126 -22.91 1.27 6.14
C GLY A 126 -24.39 1.25 6.47
N ARG A 127 -24.75 1.25 7.76
CA ARG A 127 -26.13 1.34 8.23
C ARG A 127 -26.81 2.62 7.73
N ALA A 128 -26.06 3.72 7.60
CA ALA A 128 -26.57 4.99 7.10
C ALA A 128 -26.58 5.10 5.55
N THR A 129 -25.71 4.38 4.84
CA THR A 129 -25.42 4.66 3.42
C THR A 129 -25.61 3.48 2.47
N TRP A 130 -25.67 2.24 2.96
CA TRP A 130 -25.83 1.07 2.11
C TRP A 130 -27.28 0.90 1.72
N LYS A 131 -27.51 0.61 0.45
CA LYS A 131 -28.85 0.38 -0.09
C LYS A 131 -29.12 -1.12 -0.12
N LEU A 132 -30.10 -1.56 0.67
CA LEU A 132 -30.61 -2.92 0.57
C LEU A 132 -31.26 -3.12 -0.81
N LEU A 133 -30.76 -4.08 -1.58
CA LEU A 133 -31.29 -4.43 -2.91
C LEU A 133 -32.16 -5.69 -2.87
N TYR A 134 -31.88 -6.59 -1.94
CA TYR A 134 -32.53 -7.89 -1.81
C TYR A 134 -32.35 -8.44 -0.40
N GLY A 135 -33.37 -9.11 0.14
CA GLY A 135 -33.27 -9.87 1.38
C GLY A 135 -33.48 -9.07 2.66
N GLU A 136 -32.93 -9.55 3.77
CA GLU A 136 -33.19 -9.03 5.13
C GLU A 136 -32.34 -7.80 5.52
N PRO A 137 -32.88 -6.89 6.35
CA PRO A 137 -32.25 -5.64 6.76
C PRO A 137 -31.21 -5.81 7.90
N PHE A 138 -30.27 -6.76 7.80
CA PHE A 138 -29.19 -6.99 8.79
C PHE A 138 -28.42 -5.73 9.22
N MET A 139 -28.21 -4.76 8.34
CA MET A 139 -27.52 -3.52 8.74
C MET A 139 -28.35 -2.68 9.72
N GLN A 140 -29.68 -2.77 9.65
CA GLN A 140 -30.59 -2.05 10.52
C GLN A 140 -30.78 -2.74 11.88
N THR A 141 -30.41 -4.03 12.02
CA THR A 141 -30.46 -4.76 13.30
C THR A 141 -29.27 -4.45 14.20
N LEU A 142 -28.19 -3.87 13.65
CA LEU A 142 -27.03 -3.47 14.44
C LEU A 142 -27.37 -2.36 15.44
N PRO A 143 -26.88 -2.45 16.70
CA PRO A 143 -27.11 -1.41 17.69
C PRO A 143 -26.50 -0.08 17.24
N ALA A 144 -27.00 1.04 17.78
CA ALA A 144 -26.35 2.33 17.54
C ALA A 144 -25.11 2.45 18.45
N LEU A 145 -24.08 3.15 17.97
CA LEU A 145 -22.89 3.46 18.75
C LEU A 145 -22.77 4.96 18.96
N SER A 146 -22.25 5.32 20.13
CA SER A 146 -21.78 6.67 20.41
C SER A 146 -20.53 6.98 19.59
N LEU A 147 -20.25 8.27 19.39
CA LEU A 147 -19.03 8.71 18.72
C LEU A 147 -17.76 8.23 19.44
N ALA A 148 -17.76 8.22 20.77
CA ALA A 148 -16.65 7.71 21.59
C ALA A 148 -16.33 6.24 21.26
N GLN A 149 -17.35 5.40 21.13
CA GLN A 149 -17.18 3.99 20.73
C GLN A 149 -16.66 3.84 19.29
N MET A 150 -16.92 4.81 18.41
CA MET A 150 -16.46 4.80 17.02
C MET A 150 -15.08 5.45 16.80
N GLN A 151 -14.56 6.23 17.75
CA GLN A 151 -13.24 6.86 17.66
C GLN A 151 -12.14 5.88 17.22
N PRO A 152 -12.11 4.63 17.73
CA PRO A 152 -11.14 3.66 17.26
C PRO A 152 -11.17 3.38 15.76
N GLY A 153 -12.37 3.18 15.21
CA GLY A 153 -12.56 2.97 13.79
C GLY A 153 -12.22 4.21 12.96
N LEU A 154 -12.44 5.42 13.48
CA LEU A 154 -12.10 6.67 12.80
C LEU A 154 -10.59 6.83 12.63
N TYR A 155 -9.81 6.61 13.69
CA TYR A 155 -8.34 6.65 13.62
C TYR A 155 -7.78 5.63 12.62
N ARG A 156 -8.35 4.41 12.62
CA ARG A 156 -7.98 3.36 11.67
C ARG A 156 -8.24 3.76 10.22
N GLU A 157 -9.44 4.25 9.92
CA GLU A 157 -9.80 4.61 8.54
C GLU A 157 -8.97 5.78 8.01
N LEU A 158 -8.60 6.73 8.87
CA LEU A 158 -7.69 7.82 8.51
C LEU A 158 -6.34 7.29 7.98
N LYS A 159 -5.72 6.33 8.67
CA LYS A 159 -4.48 5.69 8.21
C LYS A 159 -4.68 4.87 6.94
N ILE A 160 -5.78 4.12 6.83
CA ILE A 160 -6.10 3.36 5.60
C ILE A 160 -6.17 4.27 4.38
N TRP A 161 -6.87 5.41 4.50
CA TRP A 161 -7.00 6.34 3.38
C TRP A 161 -5.70 7.02 3.02
N TRP A 162 -4.85 7.33 4.00
CA TRP A 162 -3.48 7.78 3.74
C TRP A 162 -2.67 6.73 2.96
N THR A 163 -2.64 5.49 3.44
CA THR A 163 -1.90 4.39 2.78
C THR A 163 -2.41 4.16 1.37
N VAL A 164 -3.74 4.10 1.17
CA VAL A 164 -4.35 3.95 -0.15
C VAL A 164 -3.97 5.12 -1.06
N PHE A 165 -3.96 6.35 -0.54
CA PHE A 165 -3.57 7.53 -1.30
C PHE A 165 -2.11 7.46 -1.75
N VAL A 166 -1.17 7.30 -0.82
CA VAL A 166 0.28 7.22 -1.09
C VAL A 166 0.59 6.05 -2.03
N TRP A 167 0.02 4.87 -1.76
CA TRP A 167 0.24 3.69 -2.58
C TRP A 167 -0.13 3.93 -4.04
N ARG A 168 -1.27 4.60 -4.28
CA ARG A 168 -1.71 4.94 -5.64
C ARG A 168 -0.90 6.06 -6.28
N GLN A 169 -0.34 6.99 -5.50
CA GLN A 169 0.59 8.01 -6.03
C GLN A 169 1.92 7.38 -6.47
N VAL A 170 2.46 6.45 -5.69
CA VAL A 170 3.77 5.82 -5.91
C VAL A 170 3.68 4.71 -6.96
N GLN A 171 2.70 3.82 -6.85
CA GLN A 171 2.48 2.77 -7.84
C GLN A 171 1.62 3.32 -8.96
N LYS A 172 2.23 3.63 -10.12
CA LYS A 172 1.52 3.88 -11.38
C LYS A 172 0.77 2.63 -11.81
N GLY A 173 -0.39 2.40 -11.19
CA GLY A 173 -1.29 1.31 -11.50
C GLY A 173 -2.03 1.55 -12.82
N ARG A 174 -2.89 0.60 -13.18
CA ARG A 174 -3.77 0.73 -14.35
C ARG A 174 -4.54 2.06 -14.29
N TYR A 175 -4.39 2.86 -15.36
CA TYR A 175 -5.15 4.10 -15.60
C TYR A 175 -4.81 5.28 -14.68
N TYR A 176 -3.70 5.22 -13.94
CA TYR A 176 -3.27 6.34 -13.09
C TYR A 176 -2.79 7.56 -13.88
N ASP A 177 -2.35 7.35 -15.12
CA ASP A 177 -2.01 8.43 -16.04
C ASP A 177 -3.25 9.21 -16.55
N GLU A 178 -4.48 8.71 -16.28
CA GLU A 178 -5.72 9.43 -16.63
C GLU A 178 -6.01 10.51 -15.57
N PRO A 179 -6.11 11.81 -15.95
CA PRO A 179 -6.31 12.90 -14.99
C PRO A 179 -7.53 12.73 -14.08
N ALA A 180 -8.65 12.24 -14.62
CA ALA A 180 -9.88 12.05 -13.86
C ALA A 180 -9.73 11.02 -12.72
N THR A 181 -8.99 9.94 -12.95
CA THR A 181 -8.70 8.91 -11.94
C THR A 181 -7.86 9.50 -10.81
N ARG A 182 -6.78 10.21 -11.16
CA ARG A 182 -5.90 10.88 -10.19
C ARG A 182 -6.65 11.92 -9.35
N ASN A 183 -7.45 12.76 -10.00
CA ASN A 183 -8.21 13.81 -9.33
C ASN A 183 -9.28 13.27 -8.38
N SER A 184 -9.93 12.16 -8.76
CA SER A 184 -10.90 11.52 -7.89
C SER A 184 -10.24 10.93 -6.65
N LEU A 185 -9.05 10.35 -6.78
CA LEU A 185 -8.29 9.89 -5.62
C LEU A 185 -7.98 11.05 -4.67
N CYS A 186 -7.53 12.19 -5.19
CA CYS A 186 -7.29 13.40 -4.39
C CYS A 186 -8.57 13.84 -3.65
N TYR A 187 -9.70 13.88 -4.35
CA TYR A 187 -10.99 14.20 -3.76
C TYR A 187 -11.39 13.22 -2.65
N LYS A 188 -11.27 11.90 -2.90
CA LYS A 188 -11.65 10.87 -1.94
C LYS A 188 -10.79 10.93 -0.69
N ALA A 189 -9.46 10.96 -0.83
CA ALA A 189 -8.55 11.00 0.30
C ALA A 189 -8.78 12.25 1.17
N THR A 190 -8.90 13.42 0.54
CA THR A 190 -9.21 14.68 1.23
C THR A 190 -10.54 14.60 2.00
N ALA A 191 -11.61 14.14 1.35
CA ALA A 191 -12.92 14.07 1.98
C ALA A 191 -13.00 13.05 3.12
N GLU A 192 -12.33 11.91 2.96
CA GLU A 192 -12.30 10.85 3.97
C GLU A 192 -11.48 11.28 5.19
N ILE A 193 -10.30 11.87 5.01
CA ILE A 193 -9.49 12.35 6.14
C ILE A 193 -10.21 13.46 6.91
N LEU A 194 -10.82 14.42 6.22
CA LEU A 194 -11.60 15.48 6.88
C LEU A 194 -12.86 14.96 7.58
N LYS A 195 -13.49 13.90 7.04
CA LYS A 195 -14.60 13.22 7.72
C LYS A 195 -14.17 12.64 9.06
N MET A 196 -13.02 11.98 9.08
CA MET A 196 -12.46 11.38 10.29
C MET A 196 -12.08 12.45 11.30
N GLU A 197 -11.44 13.53 10.84
CA GLU A 197 -11.07 14.67 11.67
C GLU A 197 -12.28 15.37 12.32
N LEU A 198 -13.35 15.60 11.56
CA LEU A 198 -14.61 16.16 12.08
C LEU A 198 -15.21 15.28 13.17
N GLY A 199 -15.16 13.96 13.00
CA GLY A 199 -15.58 13.00 14.02
C GLY A 199 -14.68 13.04 15.25
N LEU A 200 -13.37 12.98 15.07
CA LEU A 200 -12.39 12.88 16.15
C LEU A 200 -12.29 14.16 17.00
N PHE A 201 -12.30 15.34 16.36
CA PHE A 201 -11.94 16.59 17.02
C PHE A 201 -13.06 17.60 17.15
N HIS A 202 -14.15 17.42 16.42
CA HIS A 202 -15.25 18.37 16.39
C HIS A 202 -16.59 17.77 16.80
N GLY A 203 -16.62 16.49 17.16
CA GLY A 203 -17.85 15.81 17.59
C GLY A 203 -18.86 15.59 16.45
N ARG A 204 -18.44 15.74 15.19
CA ARG A 204 -19.33 15.74 14.02
C ARG A 204 -19.17 14.47 13.20
N LEU A 205 -20.08 13.52 13.41
CA LEU A 205 -20.15 12.32 12.59
C LEU A 205 -20.90 12.61 11.28
N ILE A 206 -20.17 12.65 10.17
CA ILE A 206 -20.70 12.89 8.83
C ILE A 206 -20.30 11.70 7.97
N PHE A 207 -21.19 11.18 7.13
CA PHE A 207 -20.83 10.09 6.20
C PHE A 207 -20.71 10.56 4.75
N ALA A 208 -21.40 11.64 4.38
CA ALA A 208 -21.36 12.17 3.03
C ALA A 208 -20.08 13.01 2.78
N LYS A 209 -19.31 12.65 1.75
CA LYS A 209 -18.04 13.31 1.37
C LYS A 209 -18.17 14.81 1.11
N ASP A 210 -19.13 15.20 0.28
CA ASP A 210 -19.33 16.62 -0.06
C ASP A 210 -19.74 17.45 1.14
N GLU A 211 -20.46 16.84 2.07
CA GLU A 211 -20.87 17.47 3.32
C GLU A 211 -19.68 17.60 4.26
N ALA A 212 -18.87 16.55 4.42
CA ALA A 212 -17.63 16.61 5.21
C ALA A 212 -16.70 17.72 4.68
N LEU A 213 -16.49 17.79 3.36
CA LEU A 213 -15.72 18.87 2.73
C LEU A 213 -16.31 20.27 2.98
N ALA A 214 -17.64 20.40 3.07
CA ALA A 214 -18.29 21.68 3.33
C ALA A 214 -18.21 22.07 4.82
N GLN A 215 -18.43 21.12 5.71
CA GLN A 215 -18.43 21.31 7.15
C GLN A 215 -17.02 21.44 7.75
N ALA A 216 -15.98 20.99 7.04
CA ALA A 216 -14.60 21.18 7.43
C ALA A 216 -14.11 22.63 7.25
N VAL A 217 -14.66 23.39 6.30
CA VAL A 217 -14.17 24.74 5.93
C VAL A 217 -13.98 25.70 7.12
N PRO A 218 -14.88 25.77 8.13
CA PRO A 218 -14.69 26.64 9.29
C PRO A 218 -13.47 26.33 10.15
N PHE A 219 -12.89 25.13 10.00
CA PHE A 219 -11.73 24.66 10.77
C PHE A 219 -10.41 24.74 9.98
N LEU A 220 -10.44 25.31 8.78
CA LEU A 220 -9.30 25.39 7.87
C LEU A 220 -8.90 26.85 7.63
N ALA A 221 -7.61 27.11 7.50
CA ALA A 221 -7.08 28.45 7.27
C ALA A 221 -6.22 28.54 5.99
N GLY A 222 -6.15 29.74 5.39
CA GLY A 222 -5.23 30.05 4.30
C GLY A 222 -5.26 29.03 3.14
N GLU A 223 -4.12 28.38 2.91
CA GLU A 223 -3.96 27.41 1.82
C GLU A 223 -4.82 26.16 1.97
N GLU A 224 -5.13 25.73 3.20
CA GLU A 224 -5.97 24.55 3.46
C GLU A 224 -7.41 24.77 2.95
N ALA A 225 -7.99 25.92 3.28
CA ALA A 225 -9.33 26.30 2.83
C ALA A 225 -9.37 26.46 1.30
N ALA A 226 -8.32 27.02 0.70
CA ALA A 226 -8.18 27.14 -0.74
C ALA A 226 -8.07 25.76 -1.43
N HIS A 227 -7.32 24.83 -0.84
CA HIS A 227 -7.21 23.45 -1.31
C HIS A 227 -8.57 22.75 -1.31
N VAL A 228 -9.31 22.81 -0.19
CA VAL A 228 -10.64 22.21 -0.09
C VAL A 228 -11.63 22.84 -1.07
N ALA A 229 -11.58 24.15 -1.30
CA ALA A 229 -12.39 24.80 -2.33
C ALA A 229 -12.08 24.27 -3.74
N LYS A 230 -10.79 24.04 -4.06
CA LYS A 230 -10.33 23.44 -5.31
C LYS A 230 -10.83 22.00 -5.45
N ILE A 231 -10.70 21.18 -4.41
CA ILE A 231 -11.19 19.79 -4.37
C ILE A 231 -12.71 19.74 -4.60
N ARG A 232 -13.49 20.57 -3.91
CA ARG A 232 -14.96 20.66 -4.10
C ARG A 232 -15.34 21.08 -5.52
N ARG A 233 -14.59 22.01 -6.13
CA ARG A 233 -14.78 22.41 -7.53
C ARG A 233 -14.51 21.25 -8.49
N ILE A 234 -13.47 20.47 -8.25
CA ILE A 234 -13.11 19.30 -9.06
C ILE A 234 -14.17 18.20 -8.92
N GLY A 235 -14.67 17.94 -7.71
CA GLY A 235 -15.79 17.03 -7.47
C GLY A 235 -17.05 17.40 -8.27
N ARG A 236 -17.43 18.69 -8.25
CA ARG A 236 -18.56 19.22 -9.05
C ARG A 236 -18.37 19.12 -10.56
N ARG A 237 -17.13 19.05 -11.04
CA ARG A 237 -16.78 18.87 -12.47
C ARG A 237 -16.55 17.40 -12.84
N HIS A 238 -17.05 16.45 -12.05
CA HIS A 238 -16.85 15.02 -12.28
C HIS A 238 -15.36 14.65 -12.42
N TYR A 239 -14.52 15.26 -11.57
CA TYR A 239 -13.08 15.08 -11.52
C TYR A 239 -12.32 15.53 -12.78
N ARG A 240 -12.98 16.29 -13.68
CA ARG A 240 -12.35 16.87 -14.87
C ARG A 240 -11.70 18.23 -14.55
N GLY A 241 -10.57 18.49 -15.21
CA GLY A 241 -9.71 19.65 -14.95
C GLY A 241 -8.71 19.36 -13.83
N GLY A 242 -7.85 20.32 -13.48
CA GLY A 242 -6.75 20.06 -12.55
C GLY A 242 -5.55 19.37 -13.23
N GLY A 243 -4.35 19.77 -12.83
CA GLY A 243 -3.08 19.27 -13.37
C GLY A 243 -2.34 18.38 -12.37
N GLU A 244 -1.10 18.01 -12.71
CA GLU A 244 -0.20 17.28 -11.81
C GLU A 244 0.00 17.98 -10.46
N ALA A 245 -0.03 19.31 -10.46
CA ALA A 245 0.06 20.14 -9.26
C ALA A 245 -0.98 19.77 -8.18
N LEU A 246 -2.19 19.33 -8.55
CA LEU A 246 -3.22 18.98 -7.56
C LEU A 246 -2.79 17.81 -6.68
N ALA A 247 -2.15 16.79 -7.25
CA ALA A 247 -1.73 15.63 -6.47
C ALA A 247 -0.68 16.02 -5.42
N ASN A 248 0.31 16.84 -5.81
CA ASN A 248 1.35 17.34 -4.91
C ASN A 248 0.77 18.26 -3.82
N GLU A 249 -0.15 19.15 -4.18
CA GLU A 249 -0.89 19.96 -3.20
C GLU A 249 -1.68 19.09 -2.22
N THR A 250 -2.31 18.01 -2.71
CA THR A 250 -3.06 17.08 -1.87
C THR A 250 -2.14 16.32 -0.93
N VAL A 251 -0.96 15.88 -1.38
CA VAL A 251 0.05 15.25 -0.50
C VAL A 251 0.39 16.18 0.66
N ARG A 252 0.73 17.44 0.38
CA ARG A 252 1.07 18.43 1.42
C ARG A 252 -0.08 18.62 2.41
N PHE A 253 -1.28 18.87 1.88
CA PHE A 253 -2.49 19.05 2.69
C PHE A 253 -2.73 17.84 3.61
N LEU A 254 -2.65 16.62 3.07
CA LEU A 254 -2.88 15.41 3.87
C LEU A 254 -1.80 15.20 4.95
N MET A 255 -0.53 15.50 4.66
CA MET A 255 0.53 15.40 5.67
C MET A 255 0.30 16.35 6.84
N GLU A 256 -0.05 17.61 6.57
CA GLU A 256 -0.36 18.60 7.61
C GLU A 256 -1.53 18.14 8.50
N ARG A 257 -2.55 17.49 7.91
CA ARG A 257 -3.67 16.93 8.70
C ARG A 257 -3.24 15.74 9.54
N LEU A 258 -2.39 14.86 9.02
CA LEU A 258 -1.87 13.71 9.77
C LEU A 258 -1.03 14.15 10.97
N ASP A 259 -0.20 15.18 10.80
CA ASP A 259 0.58 15.76 11.88
C ASP A 259 -0.31 16.33 12.99
N LEU A 260 -1.40 17.03 12.63
CA LEU A 260 -2.35 17.50 13.63
C LEU A 260 -3.02 16.34 14.38
N VAL A 261 -3.44 15.30 13.63
CA VAL A 261 -4.12 14.15 14.21
C VAL A 261 -3.20 13.43 15.19
N ALA A 262 -1.94 13.28 14.82
CA ALA A 262 -0.90 12.69 15.65
C ALA A 262 -0.66 13.49 16.93
N ALA A 263 -0.47 14.80 16.82
CA ALA A 263 -0.21 15.68 17.96
C ALA A 263 -1.34 15.63 19.01
N ARG A 264 -2.58 15.43 18.58
CA ARG A 264 -3.73 15.29 19.48
C ARG A 264 -3.92 13.88 20.01
N PHE A 265 -3.47 12.87 19.26
CA PHE A 265 -3.60 11.50 19.73
C PHE A 265 -2.75 11.21 20.97
N SER A 266 -1.55 11.79 21.08
CA SER A 266 -0.69 11.58 22.25
C SER A 266 -1.35 11.99 23.58
N GLU A 267 -2.37 12.84 23.53
CA GLU A 267 -3.15 13.29 24.69
C GLU A 267 -4.44 12.47 24.90
N HIS A 268 -4.77 11.57 23.96
CA HIS A 268 -6.03 10.83 23.98
C HIS A 268 -5.98 9.68 25.00
N PRO A 269 -7.07 9.39 25.75
CA PRO A 269 -7.09 8.28 26.72
C PRO A 269 -6.66 6.94 26.13
N LEU A 270 -7.03 6.64 24.89
CA LEU A 270 -6.58 5.43 24.16
C LEU A 270 -5.06 5.35 23.91
N ALA A 271 -4.33 6.48 23.96
CA ALA A 271 -2.87 6.50 23.92
C ALA A 271 -2.25 6.33 25.33
N CYS A 272 -2.97 6.75 26.38
CA CYS A 272 -2.50 6.79 27.76
C CYS A 272 -2.93 5.58 28.62
N GLU A 273 -4.03 4.90 28.27
CA GLU A 273 -4.52 3.68 28.92
C GLU A 273 -3.75 2.45 28.44
N VAL A 274 -2.44 2.48 28.64
CA VAL A 274 -1.69 1.25 28.88
C VAL A 274 -1.66 1.12 30.40
N PRO A 275 -2.10 0.00 31.01
CA PRO A 275 -1.87 -0.21 32.43
C PRO A 275 -0.38 -0.01 32.64
N ARG A 276 -0.01 1.02 33.40
CA ARG A 276 1.31 1.17 33.98
C ARG A 276 1.47 -0.03 34.90
N VAL A 277 1.84 -1.19 34.36
CA VAL A 277 2.21 -2.35 35.16
C VAL A 277 3.59 -2.02 35.73
N ARG A 278 3.60 -1.14 36.73
CA ARG A 278 4.56 -1.29 37.82
C ARG A 278 4.14 -2.59 38.48
N VAL A 279 4.84 -3.67 38.16
CA VAL A 279 4.88 -4.81 39.07
C VAL A 279 5.59 -4.28 40.31
N ALA A 280 4.82 -3.68 41.22
CA ALA A 280 5.26 -3.57 42.59
C ALA A 280 5.24 -5.01 43.10
N ILE A 281 6.41 -5.62 43.18
CA ILE A 281 6.58 -6.82 43.98
C ILE A 281 6.45 -6.34 45.43
N GLU A 282 5.22 -6.30 45.94
CA GLU A 282 5.02 -6.21 47.38
C GLU A 282 5.24 -7.62 47.95
N PRO A 283 6.13 -7.77 48.94
CA PRO A 283 6.37 -9.05 49.57
C PRO A 283 5.13 -9.46 50.36
N GLU A 284 4.76 -10.74 50.26
CA GLU A 284 3.64 -11.34 50.97
C GLU A 284 3.57 -10.92 52.45
N ALA A 285 2.46 -10.31 52.85
CA ALA A 285 1.98 -10.33 54.21
C ALA A 285 0.45 -10.12 54.20
N GLY A 286 -0.29 -11.08 54.76
CA GLY A 286 -1.74 -11.07 54.75
C GLY A 286 -2.38 -9.96 55.58
N VAL A 287 -3.70 -9.78 55.39
CA VAL A 287 -4.77 -9.55 56.39
C VAL A 287 -6.02 -8.99 55.69
N ASN A 288 -7.12 -9.72 55.85
CA ASN A 288 -8.57 -9.39 55.91
C ASN A 288 -9.20 -8.28 55.04
N GLU A 289 -10.32 -8.64 54.39
CA GLU A 289 -11.37 -7.75 53.90
C GLU A 289 -11.92 -6.82 55.00
N PRO A 290 -12.54 -5.68 54.63
CA PRO A 290 -14.01 -5.70 54.68
C PRO A 290 -14.76 -4.96 53.55
N GLU A 291 -15.90 -5.55 53.25
CA GLU A 291 -17.20 -5.11 52.70
C GLU A 291 -17.48 -3.60 52.46
N GLY A 292 -18.09 -3.34 51.29
CA GLY A 292 -19.16 -2.34 51.15
C GLY A 292 -18.84 -1.12 50.27
N GLY A 293 -19.14 -1.18 48.97
CA GLY A 293 -19.11 -0.01 48.10
C GLY A 293 -19.57 -0.32 46.67
N VAL A 294 -20.50 0.49 46.19
CA VAL A 294 -21.05 0.61 44.82
C VAL A 294 -20.18 -0.06 43.74
N ASN A 295 -20.77 -1.00 42.97
CA ASN A 295 -20.16 -1.58 41.77
C ASN A 295 -19.89 -0.49 40.71
N GLU A 296 -18.74 0.19 40.82
CA GLU A 296 -18.01 0.68 39.65
C GLU A 296 -17.74 -0.52 38.74
N PRO A 297 -17.73 -0.36 37.41
CA PRO A 297 -17.39 -1.45 36.52
C PRO A 297 -15.97 -1.89 36.86
N ASP A 298 -15.88 -3.06 37.49
CA ASP A 298 -14.66 -3.80 37.77
C ASP A 298 -13.79 -3.75 36.51
N VAL A 299 -12.79 -2.88 36.52
CA VAL A 299 -11.74 -2.85 35.49
C VAL A 299 -10.92 -4.09 35.75
N ARG A 300 -11.45 -5.23 35.31
CA ARG A 300 -10.64 -6.42 35.06
C ARG A 300 -9.55 -5.94 34.11
N VAL A 301 -8.33 -5.78 34.64
CA VAL A 301 -7.10 -5.75 33.85
C VAL A 301 -7.25 -6.93 32.90
N SER A 302 -7.58 -6.63 31.63
CA SER A 302 -8.06 -7.69 30.74
C SER A 302 -6.98 -8.75 30.65
N GLU A 303 -7.30 -10.02 30.90
CA GLU A 303 -6.37 -11.16 30.79
C GLU A 303 -5.52 -11.10 29.50
N ARG A 304 -6.08 -10.52 28.43
CA ARG A 304 -5.42 -10.16 27.17
C ARG A 304 -4.13 -9.33 27.27
N GLY A 305 -4.06 -8.38 28.19
CA GLY A 305 -2.87 -7.53 28.37
C GLY A 305 -1.68 -8.32 28.90
N GLY A 306 -1.94 -9.28 29.80
CA GLY A 306 -0.94 -10.20 30.34
C GLY A 306 -0.41 -11.15 29.25
N ALA A 307 -1.30 -11.79 28.50
CA ALA A 307 -0.91 -12.73 27.44
C ALA A 307 -0.05 -12.09 26.34
N LEU A 308 -0.35 -10.84 25.94
CA LEU A 308 0.47 -10.09 24.97
C LEU A 308 1.85 -9.74 25.51
N ARG A 309 1.94 -9.37 26.79
CA ARG A 309 3.23 -9.06 27.44
C ARG A 309 4.09 -10.30 27.56
N GLU A 310 3.56 -11.41 28.05
CA GLU A 310 4.28 -12.68 28.16
C GLU A 310 4.81 -13.14 26.79
N ARG A 311 4.02 -12.95 25.73
CA ARG A 311 4.48 -13.25 24.37
C ARG A 311 5.62 -12.33 23.93
N ALA A 312 5.52 -11.04 24.21
CA ALA A 312 6.59 -10.09 23.90
C ALA A 312 7.88 -10.48 24.63
N ASP A 313 7.79 -10.84 25.91
CA ASP A 313 8.94 -11.28 26.72
C ASP A 313 9.57 -12.55 26.13
N ARG A 314 8.78 -13.55 25.70
CA ARG A 314 9.30 -14.76 25.00
C ARG A 314 10.06 -14.44 23.71
N ILE A 315 9.60 -13.45 22.96
CA ILE A 315 10.28 -12.99 21.74
C ILE A 315 11.58 -12.30 22.10
N VAL A 316 11.56 -11.42 23.09
CA VAL A 316 12.74 -10.70 23.59
C VAL A 316 13.82 -11.67 24.07
N ASP A 317 13.46 -12.68 24.85
CA ASP A 317 14.41 -13.69 25.32
C ASP A 317 15.07 -14.46 24.17
N HIS A 318 14.27 -14.82 23.16
CA HIS A 318 14.80 -15.47 21.96
C HIS A 318 15.77 -14.56 21.20
N VAL A 319 15.38 -13.31 20.96
CA VAL A 319 16.20 -12.31 20.26
C VAL A 319 17.50 -12.07 21.02
N ARG A 320 17.44 -11.87 22.34
CA ARG A 320 18.61 -11.68 23.20
C ARG A 320 19.60 -12.85 23.07
N SER A 321 19.08 -14.09 23.06
CA SER A 321 19.90 -15.30 22.96
C SER A 321 20.51 -15.53 21.57
N THR A 322 19.87 -15.05 20.50
CA THR A 322 20.25 -15.39 19.12
C THR A 322 20.95 -14.27 18.37
N TRP A 323 20.65 -13.01 18.71
CA TRP A 323 21.22 -11.84 18.05
C TRP A 323 22.47 -11.34 18.80
N GLY A 324 22.66 -11.76 20.06
CA GLY A 324 23.84 -11.43 20.86
C GLY A 324 24.08 -9.93 20.92
N ASP A 325 25.30 -9.50 20.59
CA ASP A 325 25.70 -8.10 20.59
C ASP A 325 24.93 -7.20 19.60
N ALA A 326 24.19 -7.77 18.63
CA ALA A 326 23.36 -6.98 17.74
C ALA A 326 22.10 -6.43 18.44
N TYR A 327 21.66 -7.04 19.54
CA TYR A 327 20.48 -6.59 20.28
C TYR A 327 20.82 -5.47 21.28
N ARG A 328 19.96 -4.46 21.39
CA ARG A 328 20.15 -3.28 22.28
C ARG A 328 18.98 -3.04 23.22
N GLY A 329 17.80 -3.53 22.89
CA GLY A 329 16.62 -3.44 23.75
C GLY A 329 15.32 -3.67 22.99
N ALA A 330 14.21 -3.62 23.69
CA ALA A 330 12.87 -3.81 23.16
C ALA A 330 11.88 -2.88 23.83
N ALA A 331 11.06 -2.23 23.02
CA ALA A 331 9.93 -1.42 23.45
C ALA A 331 8.61 -2.08 23.06
N LEU A 332 7.62 -1.99 23.93
CA LEU A 332 6.27 -2.44 23.66
C LEU A 332 5.36 -1.21 23.63
N VAL A 333 5.02 -0.77 22.42
CA VAL A 333 4.28 0.47 22.19
C VAL A 333 2.91 0.20 21.60
N THR A 334 1.97 1.10 21.87
CA THR A 334 0.65 1.09 21.24
C THR A 334 0.76 1.81 19.92
N GLY A 335 0.85 1.06 18.82
CA GLY A 335 0.90 1.63 17.49
C GLY A 335 -0.43 1.55 16.79
N PHE A 336 -0.84 2.63 16.13
CA PHE A 336 -1.92 2.54 15.16
C PHE A 336 -1.39 2.01 13.84
N TYR A 337 -1.26 0.70 13.69
CA TYR A 337 -0.92 0.15 12.37
C TYR A 337 -2.20 -0.27 11.64
N PHE A 338 -3.02 -1.14 12.22
CA PHE A 338 -4.35 -1.47 11.68
C PHE A 338 -5.48 -1.48 12.72
N ASP A 339 -5.17 -1.37 14.02
CA ASP A 339 -6.13 -1.31 15.14
C ASP A 339 -5.50 -0.80 16.43
N LEU A 340 -6.35 -0.27 17.32
CA LEU A 340 -5.99 0.20 18.66
C LEU A 340 -5.74 -0.93 19.67
N GLY A 341 -6.27 -2.13 19.41
CA GLY A 341 -5.92 -3.33 20.16
C GLY A 341 -4.56 -3.93 19.78
N GLU A 342 -3.92 -3.45 18.71
CA GLU A 342 -2.58 -3.92 18.32
C GLU A 342 -1.49 -3.28 19.21
N ARG A 343 -0.40 -4.02 19.36
CA ARG A 343 0.83 -3.65 20.03
C ARG A 343 1.97 -3.87 19.07
N ALA A 344 2.92 -2.93 19.06
CA ALA A 344 4.16 -3.07 18.32
C ALA A 344 5.27 -3.39 19.31
N LEU A 345 5.86 -4.57 19.16
CA LEU A 345 7.14 -4.92 19.78
C LEU A 345 8.26 -4.42 18.88
N VAL A 346 8.94 -3.37 19.31
CA VAL A 346 10.00 -2.69 18.56
C VAL A 346 11.35 -3.07 19.14
N LEU A 347 12.15 -3.81 18.39
CA LEU A 347 13.45 -4.34 18.77
C LEU A 347 14.56 -3.38 18.33
N ALA A 348 15.25 -2.75 19.27
CA ALA A 348 16.45 -1.96 19.00
C ALA A 348 17.66 -2.85 18.71
N VAL A 349 18.38 -2.49 17.66
CA VAL A 349 19.58 -3.21 17.21
C VAL A 349 20.77 -2.27 17.04
N ASP A 350 21.97 -2.83 17.10
CA ASP A 350 23.22 -2.14 16.78
C ASP A 350 23.26 -1.81 15.27
N PRO A 351 23.26 -0.53 14.88
CA PRO A 351 23.31 -0.14 13.47
C PRO A 351 24.59 -0.61 12.74
N ALA A 352 25.68 -0.84 13.47
CA ALA A 352 26.92 -1.36 12.89
C ALA A 352 26.92 -2.88 12.72
N ARG A 353 25.97 -3.57 13.38
CA ARG A 353 25.84 -5.04 13.41
C ARG A 353 24.36 -5.42 13.30
N PRO A 354 23.70 -5.15 12.18
CA PRO A 354 22.29 -5.50 12.01
C PRO A 354 22.09 -7.02 12.03
N PRO A 355 20.90 -7.52 12.43
CA PRO A 355 20.58 -8.93 12.34
C PRO A 355 20.58 -9.41 10.88
N SER A 356 20.99 -10.66 10.65
CA SER A 356 20.91 -11.29 9.34
C SER A 356 19.45 -11.57 8.94
N ILE A 357 19.17 -11.75 7.65
CA ILE A 357 17.83 -12.13 7.23
C ILE A 357 17.47 -13.54 7.70
N GLU A 358 18.44 -14.45 7.85
CA GLU A 358 18.20 -15.75 8.49
C GLU A 358 17.71 -15.58 9.94
N GLN A 359 18.32 -14.67 10.70
CA GLN A 359 17.88 -14.33 12.06
C GLN A 359 16.47 -13.68 12.05
N LEU A 360 16.17 -12.81 11.09
CA LEU A 360 14.84 -12.21 10.93
C LEU A 360 13.79 -13.25 10.52
N ARG A 361 14.15 -14.19 9.62
CA ARG A 361 13.29 -15.29 9.18
C ARG A 361 13.03 -16.27 10.31
N ALA A 362 14.04 -16.64 11.09
CA ALA A 362 13.87 -17.49 12.26
C ALA A 362 12.97 -16.82 13.32
N LEU A 363 13.15 -15.51 13.53
CA LEU A 363 12.26 -14.72 14.39
C LEU A 363 10.82 -14.70 13.84
N TYR A 364 10.65 -14.47 12.53
CA TYR A 364 9.35 -14.52 11.86
C TYR A 364 8.69 -15.89 12.01
N GLU A 365 9.41 -16.95 11.64
CA GLU A 365 8.96 -18.33 11.74
C GLU A 365 8.61 -18.69 13.17
N ARG A 366 9.32 -18.21 14.19
CA ARG A 366 8.95 -18.46 15.59
C ARG A 366 7.75 -17.62 16.04
N HIS A 367 7.69 -16.36 15.62
CA HIS A 367 6.56 -15.47 15.85
C HIS A 367 5.27 -16.02 15.23
N VAL A 368 5.38 -16.71 14.09
CA VAL A 368 4.31 -17.34 13.32
C VAL A 368 4.08 -18.82 13.66
N ALA A 369 5.09 -19.60 14.04
CA ALA A 369 4.96 -21.02 14.41
C ALA A 369 4.46 -21.16 15.85
N GLY A 370 4.69 -20.16 16.71
CA GLY A 370 3.97 -20.01 17.98
C GLY A 370 2.50 -19.57 17.79
N GLY A 371 1.96 -19.62 16.58
CA GLY A 371 0.58 -19.23 16.26
C GLY A 371 0.33 -19.22 14.76
N ALA A 372 -0.02 -20.39 14.21
CA ALA A 372 -0.07 -20.68 12.77
C ALA A 372 -0.70 -19.58 11.90
N ARG A 373 0.13 -18.80 11.20
CA ARG A 373 -0.27 -18.16 9.94
C ARG A 373 0.19 -19.02 8.79
N THR A 374 -0.75 -19.74 8.17
CA THR A 374 -0.63 -20.03 6.74
C THR A 374 -1.10 -18.80 6.00
N ASN A 375 -0.21 -18.20 5.22
CA ASN A 375 -0.45 -16.97 4.50
C ASN A 375 -1.31 -17.11 3.23
N ALA A 376 -2.28 -18.01 3.28
CA ALA A 376 -3.49 -17.77 2.53
C ALA A 376 -4.11 -16.51 3.15
N GLN A 377 -4.42 -15.49 2.35
CA GLN A 377 -5.65 -14.71 2.62
C GLN A 377 -6.65 -15.70 3.21
N PRO A 378 -7.24 -15.48 4.41
CA PRO A 378 -8.19 -16.43 4.94
C PRO A 378 -9.08 -16.81 3.76
N ALA A 379 -9.10 -18.10 3.43
CA ALA A 379 -10.09 -18.59 2.51
C ALA A 379 -11.39 -18.24 3.22
N GLU A 380 -11.93 -17.07 2.88
CA GLU A 380 -13.17 -16.57 3.42
C GLU A 380 -14.14 -17.76 3.29
N GLY A 381 -14.80 -18.15 4.37
CA GLY A 381 -15.63 -19.37 4.37
C GLY A 381 -15.10 -20.56 5.16
N ALA A 382 -13.90 -20.53 5.74
CA ALA A 382 -13.58 -21.48 6.81
C ALA A 382 -14.44 -21.15 8.05
N ALA A 383 -15.37 -22.03 8.39
CA ALA A 383 -16.17 -21.93 9.62
C ALA A 383 -15.21 -21.91 10.83
N GLU A 384 -15.18 -20.77 11.52
CA GLU A 384 -14.41 -20.55 12.75
C GLU A 384 -14.96 -21.47 13.85
N THR A 385 -14.11 -22.33 14.42
CA THR A 385 -14.47 -23.20 15.55
C THR A 385 -13.99 -22.57 16.85
N ASP A 386 -14.88 -22.55 17.86
CA ASP A 386 -14.84 -21.75 19.10
C ASP A 386 -13.55 -21.83 19.97
N GLY A 387 -12.60 -22.73 19.68
CA GLY A 387 -11.34 -22.85 20.43
C GLY A 387 -10.12 -22.15 19.81
N ALA A 388 -10.10 -21.92 18.49
CA ALA A 388 -8.96 -21.31 17.77
C ALA A 388 -8.97 -19.77 17.81
N ASP A 389 -10.05 -19.19 18.31
CA ASP A 389 -10.40 -17.77 18.19
C ASP A 389 -9.67 -16.87 19.19
N ALA A 390 -9.37 -17.34 20.41
CA ALA A 390 -8.66 -16.52 21.40
C ALA A 390 -7.18 -16.35 21.01
N GLU A 391 -6.53 -17.46 20.64
CA GLU A 391 -5.12 -17.50 20.24
C GLU A 391 -4.89 -16.74 18.93
N SER A 392 -5.76 -16.92 17.91
CA SER A 392 -5.67 -16.20 16.62
C SER A 392 -5.92 -14.68 16.77
N ARG A 393 -6.79 -14.27 17.70
CA ARG A 393 -7.06 -12.85 18.02
C ARG A 393 -5.94 -12.18 18.82
N GLU A 394 -5.27 -12.91 19.72
CA GLU A 394 -4.05 -12.44 20.38
C GLU A 394 -2.85 -12.39 19.43
N GLN A 395 -2.80 -13.29 18.44
CA GLN A 395 -1.77 -13.33 17.39
C GLN A 395 -1.84 -12.17 16.41
N THR A 396 -3.02 -11.66 16.09
CA THR A 396 -3.17 -10.46 15.27
C THR A 396 -2.89 -9.16 16.02
N ALA A 397 -2.74 -9.23 17.34
CA ALA A 397 -2.57 -8.08 18.21
C ALA A 397 -1.10 -7.74 18.54
N LEU A 398 -0.10 -8.58 18.25
CA LEU A 398 1.33 -8.23 18.44
C LEU A 398 2.07 -8.21 17.10
N ARG A 399 2.61 -7.06 16.71
CA ARG A 399 3.44 -6.87 15.51
C ARG A 399 4.90 -6.66 15.92
N VAL A 400 5.83 -7.33 15.26
CA VAL A 400 7.26 -7.23 15.59
C VAL A 400 7.95 -6.34 14.57
N TYR A 401 8.75 -5.40 15.05
CA TYR A 401 9.54 -4.46 14.26
C TYR A 401 11.00 -4.45 14.71
N VAL A 402 11.91 -4.16 13.79
CA VAL A 402 13.30 -3.79 14.09
C VAL A 402 13.46 -2.30 13.94
N LEU A 403 13.91 -1.64 15.01
CA LEU A 403 14.18 -0.21 15.03
C LEU A 403 15.49 0.08 14.28
N LEU A 404 15.35 0.85 13.23
CA LEU A 404 16.43 1.51 12.50
C LEU A 404 16.53 2.97 12.98
N ARG A 405 17.59 3.66 12.57
CA ARG A 405 17.87 5.04 13.01
C ARG A 405 16.70 6.03 12.86
N ARG A 406 15.92 5.93 11.79
CA ARG A 406 14.77 6.81 11.50
C ARG A 406 13.55 6.04 10.98
N ALA A 407 13.48 4.75 11.26
CA ALA A 407 12.40 3.90 10.76
C ALA A 407 12.25 2.66 11.64
N ALA A 408 11.10 2.02 11.62
CA ALA A 408 10.94 0.68 12.19
C ALA A 408 10.47 -0.27 11.07
N LEU A 409 11.25 -1.31 10.81
CA LEU A 409 10.97 -2.29 9.75
C LEU A 409 10.21 -3.48 10.35
N GLN A 410 9.02 -3.78 9.85
CA GLN A 410 8.26 -4.94 10.33
C GLN A 410 8.97 -6.25 9.96
N VAL A 411 9.04 -7.19 10.90
CA VAL A 411 9.63 -8.53 10.74
C VAL A 411 8.65 -9.51 10.05
N ASP A 412 7.46 -9.04 9.69
CA ASP A 412 6.34 -9.82 9.16
C ASP A 412 6.25 -9.62 7.65
N VAL A 413 6.92 -10.48 6.87
CA VAL A 413 6.79 -10.44 5.42
C VAL A 413 6.91 -11.83 4.82
N ASP A 414 5.76 -12.45 4.56
CA ASP A 414 5.65 -13.60 3.64
C ASP A 414 6.15 -13.28 2.22
N TYR A 415 6.49 -12.02 1.96
CA TYR A 415 7.09 -11.56 0.72
C TYR A 415 7.90 -10.28 0.98
N TYR A 416 9.17 -10.41 1.36
CA TYR A 416 10.02 -9.25 1.70
C TYR A 416 10.12 -8.19 0.58
N ALA A 417 9.81 -8.53 -0.69
CA ALA A 417 9.68 -7.54 -1.77
C ALA A 417 8.58 -6.46 -1.53
N HIS A 418 7.71 -6.67 -0.54
CA HIS A 418 6.71 -5.71 -0.07
C HIS A 418 7.01 -5.12 1.32
N GLY A 419 8.15 -5.45 1.95
CA GLY A 419 8.48 -5.05 3.33
C GLY A 419 8.54 -3.53 3.58
N TRP A 420 8.83 -2.74 2.54
CA TRP A 420 8.75 -1.27 2.59
C TRP A 420 7.33 -0.75 2.84
N GLN A 421 6.30 -1.54 2.51
CA GLN A 421 4.90 -1.22 2.77
C GLN A 421 4.56 -1.32 4.26
N SER A 422 5.43 -1.99 5.02
CA SER A 422 5.32 -2.26 6.45
C SER A 422 6.27 -1.43 7.32
N MET A 423 6.96 -0.46 6.73
CA MET A 423 7.91 0.40 7.44
C MET A 423 7.18 1.54 8.16
N LEU A 424 7.50 1.72 9.44
CA LEU A 424 7.06 2.88 10.21
C LEU A 424 8.11 3.98 10.10
N MET A 425 7.67 5.21 9.86
CA MET A 425 8.54 6.39 9.78
C MET A 425 8.07 7.44 10.80
N PRO A 426 8.96 8.23 11.45
CA PRO A 426 8.56 9.27 12.38
C PRO A 426 7.50 10.22 11.79
N GLU A 427 7.64 10.58 10.53
CA GLU A 427 6.75 11.51 9.83
C GLU A 427 5.38 10.90 9.47
N SER A 428 5.25 9.57 9.44
CA SER A 428 3.99 8.87 9.11
C SER A 428 3.39 8.08 10.27
N ASN A 429 4.18 7.85 11.32
CA ASN A 429 3.85 7.11 12.54
C ASN A 429 4.34 7.83 13.80
N PRO A 430 4.15 9.17 13.93
CA PRO A 430 4.63 9.93 15.08
C PRO A 430 4.08 9.40 16.41
N ASP A 431 2.91 8.74 16.42
CA ASP A 431 2.33 8.05 17.56
C ASP A 431 3.26 6.98 18.16
N VAL A 432 3.88 6.19 17.29
CA VAL A 432 4.81 5.13 17.67
C VAL A 432 6.13 5.74 18.15
N PHE A 433 6.69 6.68 17.38
CA PHE A 433 8.02 7.23 17.70
C PHE A 433 8.01 8.15 18.93
N THR A 434 6.89 8.80 19.25
CA THR A 434 6.73 9.55 20.51
C THR A 434 6.80 8.60 21.71
N GLN A 435 6.13 7.44 21.64
CA GLN A 435 6.21 6.43 22.71
C GLN A 435 7.61 5.81 22.81
N LEU A 436 8.30 5.59 21.69
CA LEU A 436 9.68 5.08 21.71
C LEU A 436 10.67 6.04 22.38
N ALA A 437 10.41 7.35 22.37
CA ALA A 437 11.21 8.33 23.08
C ALA A 437 11.00 8.30 24.61
N ASP A 438 9.90 7.70 25.08
CA ASP A 438 9.63 7.50 26.51
C ASP A 438 10.27 6.19 27.01
N THR A 439 11.20 6.32 27.96
CA THR A 439 11.84 5.17 28.64
C THR A 439 10.84 4.19 29.27
N ALA A 440 9.63 4.65 29.64
CA ALA A 440 8.60 3.80 30.22
C ALA A 440 8.01 2.79 29.22
N SER A 441 8.17 3.02 27.91
CA SER A 441 7.73 2.11 26.86
C SER A 441 8.69 0.92 26.65
N TRP A 442 9.90 0.99 27.21
CA TRP A 442 10.93 -0.04 27.05
C TRP A 442 10.75 -1.15 28.08
N ILE A 443 10.56 -2.37 27.58
CA ILE A 443 10.33 -3.56 28.40
C ILE A 443 11.61 -4.33 28.71
N ASP A 444 12.67 -4.09 27.94
CA ASP A 444 13.99 -4.71 28.13
C ASP A 444 15.08 -3.87 27.46
N GLY A 445 16.03 -3.33 28.23
CA GLY A 445 17.06 -2.43 27.70
C GLY A 445 16.48 -1.13 27.13
N ALA A 446 17.13 0.00 27.34
CA ALA A 446 16.81 1.24 26.62
C ALA A 446 18.08 1.66 25.87
N PRO A 447 17.99 1.99 24.57
CA PRO A 447 19.13 2.53 23.85
C PRO A 447 19.55 3.82 24.56
N ASP A 448 20.81 3.90 24.96
CA ASP A 448 21.36 5.11 25.56
C ASP A 448 21.48 6.17 24.45
N PRO A 449 20.70 7.27 24.51
CA PRO A 449 20.74 8.31 23.48
C PRO A 449 22.12 9.00 23.39
N SER A 450 22.97 8.85 24.41
CA SER A 450 24.35 9.35 24.42
C SER A 450 25.39 8.36 23.88
N SER A 451 25.00 7.09 23.69
CA SER A 451 25.85 6.03 23.10
C SER A 451 25.82 6.01 21.57
N GLU A 452 25.02 6.89 20.95
CA GLU A 452 25.00 7.03 19.50
C GLU A 452 26.39 7.46 19.00
N PRO A 453 26.99 6.74 18.02
CA PRO A 453 28.11 7.30 17.29
C PRO A 453 27.65 8.64 16.74
N ALA A 454 28.33 9.73 17.13
CA ALA A 454 28.12 11.05 16.56
C ALA A 454 27.94 10.90 15.05
N ALA A 455 26.86 11.47 14.50
CA ALA A 455 26.56 11.41 13.09
C ALA A 455 27.86 11.60 12.32
N ARG A 456 28.40 10.51 11.73
CA ARG A 456 29.44 10.66 10.71
C ARG A 456 28.73 11.46 9.64
N SER A 457 29.06 12.74 9.61
CA SER A 457 28.53 13.71 8.68
C SER A 457 28.64 13.16 7.27
N ASP A 458 27.86 13.72 6.36
CA ASP A 458 27.86 13.49 4.91
C ASP A 458 29.27 13.49 4.24
N ALA A 459 30.33 13.85 4.98
CA ALA A 459 31.71 13.97 4.56
C ALA A 459 32.51 12.66 4.39
N ASP A 460 32.17 11.56 5.08
CA ASP A 460 33.06 10.37 5.16
C ASP A 460 32.68 9.20 4.23
N GLY A 461 31.69 9.35 3.34
CA GLY A 461 31.43 8.38 2.27
C GLY A 461 31.04 6.96 2.69
N LEU A 462 30.74 6.72 3.98
CA LEU A 462 30.29 5.41 4.46
C LEU A 462 28.78 5.24 4.25
N PRO A 463 28.32 4.05 3.83
CA PRO A 463 26.91 3.81 3.58
C PRO A 463 26.09 3.93 4.88
N TYR A 464 24.86 4.43 4.76
CA TYR A 464 23.91 4.53 5.89
C TYR A 464 23.76 3.17 6.62
N PRO A 465 23.44 3.14 7.92
CA PRO A 465 23.26 1.88 8.65
C PRO A 465 22.21 0.93 8.06
N TRP A 466 21.14 1.47 7.46
CA TRP A 466 20.12 0.65 6.78
C TRP A 466 20.65 0.00 5.50
N THR A 467 21.71 0.53 4.90
CA THR A 467 22.30 -0.01 3.67
C THR A 467 22.91 -1.38 3.91
N LEU A 468 23.48 -1.65 5.09
CA LEU A 468 24.02 -2.97 5.45
C LEU A 468 22.93 -4.02 5.57
N LEU A 469 21.81 -3.68 6.23
CA LEU A 469 20.64 -4.55 6.29
C LEU A 469 20.01 -4.74 4.91
N ALA A 470 19.90 -3.68 4.12
CA ALA A 470 19.40 -3.75 2.74
C ALA A 470 20.32 -4.54 1.81
N GLU A 471 21.64 -4.48 2.01
CA GLU A 471 22.63 -5.23 1.25
C GLU A 471 22.55 -6.73 1.57
N SER A 472 22.48 -7.10 2.85
CA SER A 472 22.21 -8.48 3.27
C SER A 472 20.90 -8.99 2.67
N PHE A 473 19.84 -8.18 2.73
CA PHE A 473 18.56 -8.48 2.12
C PHE A 473 18.64 -8.75 0.60
N VAL A 474 19.25 -7.82 -0.12
CA VAL A 474 19.41 -7.92 -1.58
C VAL A 474 20.24 -9.15 -1.96
N ASN A 475 21.30 -9.45 -1.21
CA ASN A 475 22.16 -10.60 -1.49
C ASN A 475 21.44 -11.94 -1.29
N GLU A 476 20.65 -12.09 -0.23
CA GLU A 476 19.93 -13.34 0.03
C GLU A 476 18.79 -13.59 -0.95
N GLU A 477 17.96 -12.58 -1.25
CA GLU A 477 16.89 -12.72 -2.24
C GLU A 477 17.44 -13.00 -3.66
N ARG A 478 18.62 -12.47 -3.97
CA ARG A 478 19.34 -12.78 -5.21
C ARG A 478 19.72 -14.26 -5.28
N GLU A 479 20.25 -14.84 -4.20
CA GLU A 479 20.58 -16.27 -4.17
C GLU A 479 19.33 -17.16 -4.26
N GLU A 480 18.23 -16.78 -3.62
CA GLU A 480 16.97 -17.51 -3.74
C GLU A 480 16.41 -17.46 -5.16
N CYS A 481 16.44 -16.30 -5.82
CA CYS A 481 16.06 -16.20 -7.24
C CYS A 481 16.95 -17.08 -8.14
N ARG A 482 18.28 -17.14 -7.88
CA ARG A 482 19.21 -18.01 -8.60
C ARG A 482 18.88 -19.49 -8.40
N LYS A 483 18.54 -19.89 -7.16
CA LYS A 483 18.12 -21.26 -6.83
C LYS A 483 16.85 -21.65 -7.59
N GLN A 484 15.85 -20.76 -7.61
CA GLN A 484 14.59 -20.99 -8.35
C GLN A 484 14.83 -21.17 -9.86
N LEU A 485 15.70 -20.35 -10.45
CA LEU A 485 16.06 -20.48 -11.88
C LEU A 485 16.84 -21.77 -12.18
N ARG A 486 17.73 -22.21 -11.28
CA ARG A 486 18.43 -23.49 -11.41
C ARG A 486 17.46 -24.67 -11.40
N VAL A 487 16.53 -24.69 -10.43
CA VAL A 487 15.48 -25.73 -10.34
C VAL A 487 14.61 -25.73 -11.60
N ALA A 488 14.19 -24.56 -12.07
CA ALA A 488 13.38 -24.45 -13.28
C ALA A 488 14.12 -24.93 -14.53
N SER A 489 15.43 -24.65 -14.64
CA SER A 489 16.25 -25.14 -15.75
C SER A 489 16.39 -26.66 -15.78
N GLN A 490 16.33 -27.31 -14.60
CA GLN A 490 16.43 -28.77 -14.44
C GLN A 490 15.09 -29.50 -14.64
N ALA A 491 13.95 -28.84 -14.39
CA ALA A 491 12.63 -29.47 -14.37
C ALA A 491 11.97 -29.66 -15.76
N GLY A 492 12.51 -29.07 -16.83
CA GLY A 492 11.90 -29.08 -18.16
C GLY A 492 10.67 -28.15 -18.26
N ALA A 493 10.65 -27.26 -19.25
CA ALA A 493 9.69 -26.16 -19.30
C ALA A 493 8.26 -26.60 -19.72
N GLY A 494 7.35 -26.72 -18.74
CA GLY A 494 5.89 -26.62 -18.95
C GLY A 494 5.40 -25.16 -18.87
N GLU A 495 4.21 -24.85 -19.40
CA GLU A 495 3.65 -23.47 -19.48
C GLU A 495 3.59 -22.72 -18.13
N THR A 496 3.36 -23.42 -17.02
CA THR A 496 3.37 -22.86 -15.66
C THR A 496 4.79 -22.61 -15.15
N GLY A 497 5.75 -23.48 -15.50
CA GLY A 497 7.17 -23.31 -15.19
C GLY A 497 7.78 -22.08 -15.87
N ASP A 498 7.34 -21.76 -17.08
CA ASP A 498 7.80 -20.59 -17.83
C ASP A 498 7.39 -19.25 -17.16
N ARG A 499 6.21 -19.17 -16.54
CA ARG A 499 5.76 -17.94 -15.84
C ARG A 499 6.52 -17.68 -14.55
N ALA A 500 6.73 -18.71 -13.72
CA ALA A 500 7.48 -18.60 -12.48
C ALA A 500 8.97 -18.26 -12.75
N SER A 501 9.56 -18.92 -13.76
CA SER A 501 10.93 -18.64 -14.20
C SER A 501 11.11 -17.20 -14.67
N ARG A 502 10.15 -16.68 -15.46
CA ARG A 502 10.16 -15.27 -15.89
C ARG A 502 10.07 -14.31 -14.70
N ALA A 503 9.24 -14.61 -13.70
CA ALA A 503 9.14 -13.79 -12.49
C ALA A 503 10.45 -13.79 -11.67
N ALA A 504 11.06 -14.97 -11.49
CA ALA A 504 12.35 -15.11 -10.81
C ALA A 504 13.47 -14.37 -11.54
N ALA A 505 13.53 -14.43 -12.88
CA ALA A 505 14.48 -13.67 -13.69
C ALA A 505 14.30 -12.14 -13.54
N TRP A 506 13.07 -11.64 -13.51
CA TRP A 506 12.80 -10.21 -13.28
C TRP A 506 13.21 -9.74 -11.88
N ASN A 507 12.97 -10.56 -10.86
CA ASN A 507 13.38 -10.25 -9.50
C ASN A 507 14.91 -10.31 -9.35
N LEU A 508 15.57 -11.30 -9.97
CA LEU A 508 17.03 -11.38 -9.99
C LEU A 508 17.65 -10.11 -10.58
N LEU A 509 17.17 -9.66 -11.75
CA LEU A 509 17.64 -8.40 -12.35
C LEU A 509 17.40 -7.20 -11.41
N ARG A 510 16.26 -7.14 -10.72
CA ARG A 510 15.97 -6.10 -9.73
C ARG A 510 16.99 -6.09 -8.61
N PHE A 511 17.31 -7.24 -8.04
CA PHE A 511 18.26 -7.33 -6.94
C PHE A 511 19.70 -7.05 -7.39
N GLU A 512 20.10 -7.44 -8.60
CA GLU A 512 21.41 -7.08 -9.14
C GLU A 512 21.56 -5.56 -9.34
N VAL A 513 20.52 -4.90 -9.85
CA VAL A 513 20.48 -3.44 -9.98
C VAL A 513 20.50 -2.75 -8.62
N MET A 514 19.74 -3.25 -7.65
CA MET A 514 19.73 -2.70 -6.29
C MET A 514 21.11 -2.85 -5.63
N ARG A 515 21.78 -3.98 -5.81
CA ARG A 515 23.14 -4.21 -5.31
C ARG A 515 24.12 -3.21 -5.91
N ALA A 516 24.15 -3.09 -7.24
CA ALA A 516 25.02 -2.13 -7.91
C ALA A 516 24.74 -0.68 -7.48
N ALA A 517 23.47 -0.35 -7.23
CA ALA A 517 23.09 0.97 -6.70
C ALA A 517 23.55 1.21 -5.25
N ILE A 518 23.56 0.17 -4.42
CA ILE A 518 24.09 0.20 -3.06
C ILE A 518 25.62 0.34 -3.09
N GLU A 519 26.32 -0.47 -3.88
CA GLU A 519 27.78 -0.41 -4.08
C GLU A 519 28.22 0.98 -4.61
N ALA A 520 27.41 1.59 -5.46
CA ALA A 520 27.62 2.95 -5.97
C ALA A 520 27.14 4.07 -5.02
N GLY A 521 26.62 3.75 -3.83
CA GLY A 521 26.19 4.72 -2.83
C GLY A 521 24.93 5.53 -3.17
N THR A 522 24.15 5.12 -4.18
CA THR A 522 22.95 5.86 -4.62
C THR A 522 21.65 5.33 -4.05
N ALA A 523 21.62 4.04 -3.68
CA ALA A 523 20.52 3.34 -3.03
C ALA A 523 19.12 3.56 -3.67
N ARG A 524 19.06 3.69 -5.00
CA ARG A 524 17.81 3.87 -5.75
C ARG A 524 17.14 2.54 -6.06
N VAL A 525 15.86 2.40 -5.74
CA VAL A 525 15.06 1.19 -6.04
C VAL A 525 14.18 1.42 -7.29
N PRO A 526 14.40 0.70 -8.39
CA PRO A 526 13.54 0.82 -9.57
C PRO A 526 12.18 0.16 -9.34
N LEU A 527 11.12 0.97 -9.21
CA LEU A 527 9.76 0.50 -8.92
C LEU A 527 8.97 0.02 -10.15
N THR A 528 9.45 0.34 -11.36
CA THR A 528 8.79 -0.06 -12.61
C THR A 528 9.73 -0.91 -13.47
N ARG A 529 9.17 -1.74 -14.35
CA ARG A 529 9.96 -2.54 -15.30
C ARG A 529 10.84 -1.67 -16.19
N THR A 530 10.33 -0.51 -16.61
CA THR A 530 11.08 0.47 -17.39
C THR A 530 12.21 1.10 -16.58
N ALA A 531 11.97 1.53 -15.34
CA ALA A 531 13.01 2.07 -14.47
C ALA A 531 14.08 1.01 -14.17
N LEU A 532 13.67 -0.25 -14.02
CA LEU A 532 14.58 -1.37 -13.78
C LEU A 532 15.50 -1.61 -14.97
N LEU A 533 14.96 -1.63 -16.19
CA LEU A 533 15.77 -1.83 -17.40
C LEU A 533 16.71 -0.65 -17.68
N ARG A 534 16.30 0.57 -17.35
CA ARG A 534 17.19 1.74 -17.41
C ARG A 534 18.33 1.63 -16.42
N ALA A 535 18.02 1.38 -15.15
CA ALA A 535 19.03 1.24 -14.11
C ALA A 535 19.94 0.03 -14.39
N ALA A 536 19.41 -1.07 -14.94
CA ALA A 536 20.20 -2.18 -15.44
C ALA A 536 21.23 -1.73 -16.47
N SER A 537 20.81 -0.98 -17.49
CA SER A 537 21.73 -0.39 -18.46
C SER A 537 22.75 0.55 -17.83
N ASP A 538 22.37 1.38 -16.85
CA ASP A 538 23.27 2.33 -16.19
C ASP A 538 24.39 1.59 -15.43
N TYR A 539 24.10 0.42 -14.88
CA TYR A 539 25.06 -0.44 -14.17
C TYR A 539 25.70 -1.51 -15.08
N GLY A 540 25.58 -1.39 -16.41
CA GLY A 540 26.21 -2.32 -17.35
C GLY A 540 25.55 -3.70 -17.44
N PHE A 541 24.39 -3.90 -16.82
CA PHE A 541 23.52 -5.05 -17.05
C PHE A 541 22.74 -4.89 -18.37
N GLY A 542 23.47 -4.73 -19.49
CA GLY A 542 23.03 -4.81 -20.89
C GLY A 542 21.84 -3.95 -21.36
N PRO A 543 21.92 -3.28 -22.53
CA PRO A 543 20.70 -2.86 -23.23
C PRO A 543 20.00 -4.11 -23.81
N VAL A 544 18.66 -4.16 -23.78
CA VAL A 544 17.94 -5.27 -24.43
C VAL A 544 17.97 -5.13 -25.96
N VAL A 545 18.00 -3.89 -26.49
CA VAL A 545 18.13 -3.60 -27.93
C VAL A 545 18.87 -2.27 -28.17
N THR A 546 19.96 -2.30 -28.94
CA THR A 546 20.61 -1.09 -29.46
C THR A 546 20.23 -0.88 -30.93
N ILE A 547 19.65 0.28 -31.23
CA ILE A 547 19.24 0.69 -32.57
C ILE A 547 20.33 1.59 -33.15
N LEU A 548 20.93 1.16 -34.25
CA LEU A 548 21.90 1.95 -35.00
C LEU A 548 21.18 2.63 -36.16
N MET A 549 21.24 3.96 -36.22
CA MET A 549 20.61 4.76 -37.25
C MET A 549 21.67 5.61 -37.95
N PRO A 550 22.34 5.07 -38.97
CA PRO A 550 23.23 5.86 -39.80
C PRO A 550 22.41 6.89 -40.60
N CYS A 551 22.90 8.12 -40.70
CA CYS A 551 22.30 9.17 -41.51
C CYS A 551 23.37 9.94 -42.29
N ARG A 552 23.03 10.30 -43.53
CA ARG A 552 23.77 11.26 -44.36
C ARG A 552 22.76 11.98 -45.24
N ASP A 553 22.72 13.29 -45.14
CA ASP A 553 21.83 14.15 -45.93
C ASP A 553 20.36 13.65 -45.98
N ALA A 554 19.84 13.26 -44.82
CA ALA A 554 18.53 12.62 -44.71
C ALA A 554 17.39 13.63 -44.87
N GLU A 555 16.35 13.25 -45.62
CA GLU A 555 15.17 14.11 -45.74
C GLU A 555 14.57 14.40 -44.35
N PRO A 556 14.48 15.67 -43.90
CA PRO A 556 14.21 16.00 -42.49
C PRO A 556 12.87 15.50 -41.96
N VAL A 557 11.82 15.46 -42.79
CA VAL A 557 10.49 15.01 -42.36
C VAL A 557 10.51 13.50 -42.09
N LEU A 558 11.08 12.71 -42.99
CA LEU A 558 11.27 11.27 -42.82
C LEU A 558 12.20 10.96 -41.65
N PHE A 559 13.27 11.73 -41.48
CA PHE A 559 14.20 11.53 -40.37
C PHE A 559 13.53 11.75 -39.01
N ARG A 560 12.78 12.85 -38.86
CA ARG A 560 11.99 13.11 -37.63
C ARG A 560 10.94 12.02 -37.39
N ARG A 561 10.28 11.53 -38.44
CA ARG A 561 9.30 10.42 -38.32
C ARG A 561 9.95 9.11 -37.91
N ALA A 562 11.15 8.80 -38.41
CA ALA A 562 11.90 7.62 -38.00
C ALA A 562 12.30 7.67 -36.53
N ILE A 563 12.77 8.82 -36.04
CA ILE A 563 13.08 9.01 -34.62
C ILE A 563 11.80 8.92 -33.77
N ALA A 564 10.71 9.56 -34.22
CA ALA A 564 9.42 9.48 -33.53
C ALA A 564 8.87 8.05 -33.47
N SER A 565 9.17 7.20 -34.46
CA SER A 565 8.76 5.79 -34.44
C SER A 565 9.50 5.00 -33.36
N VAL A 566 10.79 5.26 -33.15
CA VAL A 566 11.58 4.68 -32.05
C VAL A 566 11.08 5.21 -30.70
N LEU A 567 10.83 6.51 -30.60
CA LEU A 567 10.31 7.13 -29.37
C LEU A 567 8.92 6.62 -28.95
N SER A 568 8.09 6.21 -29.92
CA SER A 568 6.73 5.69 -29.70
C SER A 568 6.68 4.18 -29.45
N GLN A 569 7.82 3.48 -29.38
CA GLN A 569 7.83 2.06 -29.05
C GLN A 569 7.24 1.82 -27.65
N THR A 570 6.48 0.72 -27.54
CA THR A 570 5.79 0.34 -26.30
C THR A 570 6.74 -0.26 -25.26
N ASP A 571 7.88 -0.77 -25.69
CA ASP A 571 8.99 -1.13 -24.81
C ASP A 571 10.00 0.03 -24.77
N ALA A 572 10.44 0.38 -23.57
CA ALA A 572 11.37 1.49 -23.34
C ALA A 572 12.81 1.03 -23.13
N ALA A 573 13.08 -0.28 -23.25
CA ALA A 573 14.40 -0.90 -23.08
C ALA A 573 15.24 -0.87 -24.36
N TRP A 574 15.36 0.30 -24.98
CA TRP A 574 16.18 0.52 -26.16
C TRP A 574 17.14 1.70 -25.97
N ARG A 575 18.23 1.67 -26.73
CA ARG A 575 19.12 2.81 -26.95
C ARG A 575 19.16 3.11 -28.45
N LEU A 576 19.14 4.38 -28.82
CA LEU A 576 19.29 4.84 -30.20
C LEU A 576 20.63 5.54 -30.37
N ILE A 577 21.49 5.00 -31.24
CA ILE A 577 22.72 5.65 -31.67
C ILE A 577 22.50 6.16 -33.09
N VAL A 578 22.43 7.48 -33.23
CA VAL A 578 22.35 8.16 -34.53
C VAL A 578 23.78 8.47 -34.98
N ILE A 579 24.19 7.91 -36.10
CA ILE A 579 25.56 8.04 -36.62
C ILE A 579 25.54 8.95 -37.86
N ASP A 580 26.09 10.15 -37.72
CA ASP A 580 26.17 11.14 -38.80
C ASP A 580 27.40 10.88 -39.69
N ASP A 581 27.17 10.45 -40.94
CA ASP A 581 28.18 10.22 -41.97
C ASP A 581 28.39 11.47 -42.83
N GLU A 582 28.91 12.52 -42.20
CA GLU A 582 29.30 13.78 -42.84
C GLU A 582 28.13 14.54 -43.53
N SER A 583 26.97 14.70 -42.86
CA SER A 583 25.84 15.45 -43.46
C SER A 583 26.17 16.92 -43.74
N GLU A 584 25.93 17.35 -44.96
CA GLU A 584 26.17 18.70 -45.47
C GLU A 584 24.89 19.55 -45.57
N ASP A 585 23.72 18.93 -45.58
CA ASP A 585 22.46 19.65 -45.66
C ASP A 585 22.04 20.28 -44.31
N ALA A 586 21.44 21.48 -44.38
CA ALA A 586 21.03 22.22 -43.18
C ALA A 586 19.87 21.55 -42.42
N GLY A 587 19.03 20.78 -43.12
CA GLY A 587 17.87 20.12 -42.54
C GLY A 587 18.26 18.97 -41.61
N THR A 588 19.13 18.06 -42.05
CA THR A 588 19.65 16.97 -41.21
C THR A 588 20.40 17.53 -40.01
N ARG A 589 21.29 18.52 -40.23
CA ARG A 589 22.03 19.17 -39.13
C ARG A 589 21.10 19.80 -38.10
N ALA A 590 19.98 20.41 -38.51
CA ALA A 590 19.00 20.95 -37.59
C ALA A 590 18.30 19.85 -36.76
N VAL A 591 17.99 18.69 -37.36
CA VAL A 591 17.42 17.55 -36.63
C VAL A 591 18.44 17.01 -35.62
N LEU A 592 19.68 16.78 -36.04
CA LEU A 592 20.78 16.31 -35.17
C LEU A 592 21.04 17.28 -34.01
N GLY A 593 20.99 18.59 -34.28
CA GLY A 593 21.07 19.64 -33.26
C GLY A 593 19.95 19.50 -32.23
N SER A 594 18.68 19.40 -32.67
CA SER A 594 17.56 19.22 -31.74
C SER A 594 17.68 17.98 -30.86
N LEU A 595 18.20 16.86 -31.38
CA LEU A 595 18.42 15.65 -30.59
C LEU A 595 19.50 15.84 -29.51
N ARG A 596 20.53 16.63 -29.79
CA ARG A 596 21.59 16.95 -28.81
C ARG A 596 21.05 17.88 -27.71
N ASP A 597 20.14 18.78 -28.07
CA ASP A 597 19.55 19.77 -27.15
C ASP A 597 18.46 19.20 -26.25
N GLU A 598 17.61 18.29 -26.76
CA GLU A 598 16.50 17.67 -26.02
C GLU A 598 16.95 16.76 -24.86
N ARG A 599 18.25 16.37 -24.82
CA ARG A 599 18.89 15.55 -23.78
C ARG A 599 18.11 14.30 -23.36
N ASP A 600 17.40 13.62 -24.28
CA ASP A 600 16.86 12.29 -23.97
C ASP A 600 18.05 11.33 -23.76
N PRO A 601 18.24 10.77 -22.54
CA PRO A 601 19.42 9.95 -22.23
C PRO A 601 19.49 8.65 -23.04
N ARG A 602 18.41 8.27 -23.76
CA ARG A 602 18.36 7.08 -24.62
C ARG A 602 18.92 7.33 -26.02
N ILE A 603 19.11 8.59 -26.42
CA ILE A 603 19.57 8.95 -27.77
C ILE A 603 21.00 9.48 -27.68
N ARG A 604 21.89 8.90 -28.47
CA ARG A 604 23.26 9.38 -28.63
C ARG A 604 23.51 9.73 -30.09
N VAL A 605 23.93 10.96 -30.35
CA VAL A 605 24.34 11.40 -31.69
C VAL A 605 25.85 11.40 -31.76
N VAL A 606 26.43 10.67 -32.70
CA VAL A 606 27.89 10.55 -32.88
C VAL A 606 28.27 10.77 -34.35
N PRO A 607 29.46 11.32 -34.64
CA PRO A 607 29.99 11.32 -36.00
C PRO A 607 30.45 9.91 -36.39
N SER A 608 30.39 9.58 -37.68
CA SER A 608 30.98 8.37 -38.23
C SER A 608 32.51 8.43 -38.24
N GLU A 609 33.19 7.34 -37.89
CA GLU A 609 34.66 7.23 -37.97
C GLU A 609 35.15 6.83 -39.38
N ALA A 610 34.24 6.41 -40.26
CA ALA A 610 34.54 6.01 -41.63
C ALA A 610 33.38 6.33 -42.56
N ARG A 611 33.67 6.52 -43.86
CA ARG A 611 32.66 6.90 -44.85
C ARG A 611 31.69 5.77 -45.19
N MET A 612 30.52 6.19 -45.69
CA MET A 612 29.43 5.33 -46.16
C MET A 612 28.70 4.61 -45.02
N VAL A 613 27.52 4.08 -45.35
CA VAL A 613 26.64 3.39 -44.40
C VAL A 613 27.36 2.29 -43.62
N THR A 614 28.26 1.52 -44.24
CA THR A 614 29.03 0.47 -43.57
C THR A 614 29.99 1.02 -42.52
N GLY A 615 30.66 2.15 -42.80
CA GLY A 615 31.55 2.82 -41.85
C GLY A 615 30.78 3.37 -40.64
N ALA A 616 29.62 3.97 -40.91
CA ALA A 616 28.72 4.47 -39.87
C ALA A 616 28.17 3.35 -38.99
N LEU A 617 27.75 2.23 -39.57
CA LEU A 617 27.29 1.06 -38.83
C LEU A 617 28.41 0.44 -37.99
N ASN A 618 29.63 0.31 -38.52
CA ASN A 618 30.79 -0.19 -37.75
C ASN A 618 31.12 0.71 -36.55
N THR A 619 31.01 2.03 -36.72
CA THR A 619 31.14 3.01 -35.63
C THR A 619 30.08 2.76 -34.57
N GLY A 620 28.81 2.62 -34.99
CA GLY A 620 27.70 2.31 -34.10
C GLY A 620 27.87 0.98 -33.34
N MET A 621 28.34 -0.07 -34.03
CA MET A 621 28.56 -1.40 -33.43
C MET A 621 29.69 -1.41 -32.39
N ARG A 622 30.72 -0.58 -32.53
CA ARG A 622 31.79 -0.45 -31.51
C ARG A 622 31.33 0.28 -30.25
N LEU A 623 30.33 1.16 -30.37
CA LEU A 623 29.78 1.97 -29.28
C LEU A 623 28.63 1.27 -28.53
N ALA A 624 28.01 0.29 -29.18
CA ALA A 624 26.96 -0.55 -28.62
C ALA A 624 27.54 -1.62 -27.70
#